data_AF-A0A959PIW0-F1
#
_entry.id   AF-A0A959PIW0-F1
#
_cell.length_a   1.000
_cell.length_b   1.000
_cell.length_c   1.000
_cell.angle_alpha   90.00
_cell.angle_beta   90.00
_cell.angle_gamma   90.00
#
_symmetry.space_group_name_H-M   'P 1'
#
loop_
_entity.id
_entity.type
_entity.pdbx_description
1 polymer ?
#
loop_
_entity_poly.entity_id
_entity_poly.type
_entity_poly.pdbx_seq_one_letter_code
_entity_poly.pdbx_strand_id
1 'polypeptide(L)'
;MLGRWAPFEMKNDTTRKIILTILSIVSAFVVLRHEILNLNKTEWFIFDSFETLFWYGLGILIAIPTTVNAVKSYKRSNSKTYIIPVIILSFATILNLGLQFVQSENDSPVILWAHYDGDTNGLTLKLREDKTYRLENYSILGGDFIEGNYRIENDTIYMDRKEPIGNDFMNDKLVITKDKVLFHLDNNGEYETGFFSMRLIEKK
;
A
#
# COMPACT_ATOMS: atom_id res chain seq x y z
N MET A 1 17.56 0.43 -69.34
CA MET A 1 17.82 1.18 -68.08
C MET A 1 17.02 0.52 -66.97
N LEU A 2 17.65 -0.38 -66.21
CA LEU A 2 17.03 -1.01 -65.05
C LEU A 2 17.37 -0.16 -63.82
N GLY A 3 16.37 0.49 -63.25
CA GLY A 3 16.50 1.28 -62.03
C GLY A 3 16.93 0.39 -60.87
N ARG A 4 18.08 0.73 -60.27
CA ARG A 4 18.51 0.16 -58.99
C ARG A 4 17.46 0.49 -57.93
N TRP A 5 16.78 -0.54 -57.42
CA TRP A 5 16.04 -0.45 -56.18
C TRP A 5 17.04 -0.26 -55.05
N ALA A 6 17.08 0.94 -54.47
CA ALA A 6 17.81 1.18 -53.24
C ALA A 6 17.09 0.41 -52.11
N PRO A 7 17.78 -0.44 -51.33
CA PRO A 7 17.17 -1.06 -50.18
C PRO A 7 16.77 0.03 -49.19
N PHE A 8 15.55 -0.06 -48.67
CA PHE A 8 15.04 0.81 -47.61
C PHE A 8 15.85 0.54 -46.33
N GLU A 9 17.01 1.17 -46.20
CA GLU A 9 17.89 1.06 -45.03
C GLU A 9 17.25 1.73 -43.82
N MET A 10 16.60 0.86 -43.03
CA MET A 10 16.10 1.01 -41.68
C MET A 10 16.20 2.38 -40.97
N LYS A 11 15.03 3.03 -40.92
CA LYS A 11 14.51 3.88 -39.81
C LYS A 11 14.43 3.18 -38.42
N ASN A 12 14.92 1.94 -38.28
CA ASN A 12 14.51 0.99 -37.24
C ASN A 12 15.05 1.33 -35.83
N ASP A 13 16.29 1.78 -35.69
CA ASP A 13 16.91 1.95 -34.37
C ASP A 13 16.42 3.22 -33.63
N THR A 14 16.21 4.31 -34.37
CA THR A 14 15.60 5.54 -33.84
C THR A 14 14.16 5.30 -33.42
N THR A 15 13.37 4.61 -34.24
CA THR A 15 11.99 4.25 -33.91
C THR A 15 11.94 3.34 -32.68
N ARG A 16 12.80 2.31 -32.61
CA ARG A 16 12.89 1.43 -31.44
C ARG A 16 13.26 2.21 -30.18
N LYS A 17 14.23 3.13 -30.25
CA LYS A 17 14.60 4.00 -29.14
C LYS A 17 13.40 4.80 -28.64
N ILE A 18 12.67 5.46 -29.54
CA ILE A 18 11.49 6.26 -29.20
C ILE A 18 10.42 5.38 -28.53
N ILE A 19 10.14 4.20 -29.09
CA ILE A 19 9.17 3.25 -28.52
C ILE A 19 9.57 2.84 -27.11
N LEU A 20 10.82 2.44 -26.90
CA LEU A 20 11.29 2.02 -25.57
C LEU A 20 11.24 3.17 -24.57
N THR A 21 11.59 4.40 -24.97
CA THR A 21 11.44 5.58 -24.12
C THR A 21 9.99 5.82 -23.72
N ILE A 22 9.05 5.75 -24.67
CA ILE A 22 7.62 5.91 -24.38
C ILE A 22 7.13 4.80 -23.43
N LEU A 23 7.50 3.54 -23.69
CA LEU A 23 7.14 2.42 -22.82
C LEU A 23 7.72 2.58 -21.40
N SER A 24 8.95 3.05 -21.26
CA SER A 24 9.55 3.35 -19.96
C SER A 24 8.79 4.44 -19.21
N ILE A 25 8.38 5.52 -19.90
CA ILE A 25 7.61 6.61 -19.28
C ILE A 25 6.25 6.10 -18.82
N VAL A 26 5.51 5.39 -19.68
CA VAL A 26 4.20 4.84 -19.35
C VAL A 26 4.31 3.84 -18.20
N SER A 27 5.28 2.93 -18.26
CA SER A 27 5.52 1.96 -17.20
C SER A 27 5.86 2.63 -15.86
N ALA A 28 6.76 3.61 -15.86
CA ALA A 28 7.12 4.36 -14.66
C ALA A 28 5.91 5.09 -14.08
N PHE A 29 5.12 5.76 -14.93
CA PHE A 29 3.91 6.45 -14.50
C PHE A 29 2.88 5.50 -13.88
N VAL A 30 2.61 4.38 -14.54
CA VAL A 30 1.62 3.38 -14.06
C VAL A 30 2.04 2.80 -12.72
N VAL A 31 3.29 2.37 -12.58
CA VAL A 31 3.81 1.80 -11.32
C VAL A 31 3.81 2.85 -10.21
N LEU A 32 4.31 4.05 -10.46
CA LEU A 32 4.32 5.11 -9.43
C LEU A 32 2.91 5.54 -9.04
N ARG A 33 1.98 5.63 -10.00
CA ARG A 33 0.58 5.95 -9.71
C ARG A 33 -0.06 4.87 -8.84
N HIS A 34 0.15 3.59 -9.14
CA HIS A 34 -0.34 2.48 -8.32
C HIS A 34 0.10 2.62 -6.87
N GLU A 35 1.38 2.93 -6.67
CA GLU A 35 2.00 3.02 -5.35
C GLU A 35 1.50 4.24 -4.56
N ILE A 36 1.37 5.39 -5.22
CA ILE A 36 0.77 6.59 -4.61
C ILE A 36 -0.68 6.35 -4.20
N LEU A 37 -1.44 5.57 -4.98
CA LEU A 37 -2.80 5.21 -4.62
C LEU A 37 -2.81 4.28 -3.40
N ASN A 38 -1.95 3.26 -3.37
CA ASN A 38 -1.84 2.34 -2.24
C ASN A 38 -1.40 3.02 -0.93
N LEU A 39 -0.56 4.05 -0.99
CA LEU A 39 -0.19 4.81 0.21
C LEU A 39 -1.37 5.50 0.90
N ASN A 40 -2.39 5.89 0.14
CA ASN A 40 -3.55 6.61 0.64
C ASN A 40 -4.78 5.68 0.82
N LYS A 41 -4.64 4.38 0.54
CA LYS A 41 -5.72 3.43 0.75
C LYS A 41 -5.94 3.23 2.24
N THR A 42 -7.17 3.42 2.68
CA THR A 42 -7.66 3.04 4.01
C THR A 42 -8.42 1.71 3.97
N GLU A 43 -8.26 0.96 2.89
CA GLU A 43 -8.93 -0.31 2.64
C GLU A 43 -7.91 -1.32 2.13
N TRP A 44 -8.18 -2.59 2.38
CA TRP A 44 -7.43 -3.70 1.81
C TRP A 44 -8.39 -4.76 1.28
N PHE A 45 -7.98 -5.37 0.18
CA PHE A 45 -8.68 -6.47 -0.46
C PHE A 45 -7.71 -7.63 -0.67
N ILE A 46 -8.17 -8.87 -0.51
CA ILE A 46 -7.31 -10.06 -0.61
C ILE A 46 -6.60 -10.17 -1.97
N PHE A 47 -7.13 -9.55 -3.02
CA PHE A 47 -6.51 -9.52 -4.35
C PHE A 47 -5.62 -8.29 -4.64
N ASP A 48 -5.48 -7.34 -3.71
CA ASP A 48 -4.59 -6.18 -3.89
C ASP A 48 -3.12 -6.59 -4.13
N SER A 49 -2.69 -7.69 -3.50
CA SER A 49 -1.36 -8.25 -3.74
C SER A 49 -1.18 -8.76 -5.17
N PHE A 50 -2.23 -9.33 -5.78
CA PHE A 50 -2.19 -9.78 -7.18
C PHE A 50 -2.14 -8.60 -8.15
N GLU A 51 -2.90 -7.53 -7.87
CA GLU A 51 -2.83 -6.30 -8.65
C GLU A 51 -1.41 -5.69 -8.61
N THR A 52 -0.82 -5.62 -7.42
CA THR A 52 0.54 -5.11 -7.23
C THR A 52 1.58 -5.96 -7.97
N LEU A 53 1.47 -7.29 -7.85
CA LEU A 53 2.33 -8.21 -8.58
C LEU A 53 2.18 -8.06 -10.10
N PHE A 54 0.95 -7.85 -10.59
CA PHE A 54 0.68 -7.62 -12.00
C PHE A 54 1.39 -6.35 -12.52
N TRP A 55 1.27 -5.23 -11.82
CA TRP A 55 1.89 -3.97 -12.23
C TRP A 55 3.42 -4.03 -12.19
N TYR A 56 4.00 -4.63 -11.14
CA TYR A 56 5.45 -4.83 -11.08
C TYR A 56 5.95 -5.83 -12.12
N GLY A 57 5.20 -6.91 -12.37
CA GLY A 57 5.50 -7.86 -13.43
C GLY A 57 5.56 -7.19 -14.80
N LEU A 58 4.56 -6.35 -15.12
CA LEU A 58 4.54 -5.57 -16.36
C LEU A 58 5.74 -4.60 -16.44
N GLY A 59 6.07 -3.95 -15.33
CA GLY A 59 7.23 -3.06 -15.23
C GLY A 59 8.55 -3.79 -15.51
N ILE A 60 8.75 -4.98 -14.94
CA ILE A 60 9.94 -5.81 -15.15
C ILE A 60 10.04 -6.28 -16.61
N LEU A 61 8.91 -6.70 -17.19
CA LEU A 61 8.85 -7.13 -18.60
C LEU A 61 9.22 -6.00 -19.58
N ILE A 62 9.01 -4.74 -19.20
CA ILE A 62 9.46 -3.57 -19.99
C ILE A 62 10.91 -3.22 -19.64
N ALA A 63 11.29 -3.24 -18.36
CA ALA A 63 12.59 -2.77 -17.89
C ALA A 63 13.75 -3.64 -18.36
N ILE A 64 13.62 -4.96 -18.35
CA ILE A 64 14.70 -5.89 -18.73
C ILE A 64 15.07 -5.72 -20.22
N PRO A 65 14.12 -5.86 -21.19
CA PRO A 65 14.45 -5.71 -22.61
C PRO A 65 14.93 -4.31 -22.95
N THR A 66 14.36 -3.29 -22.31
CA THR A 66 14.76 -1.89 -22.49
C THR A 66 16.21 -1.67 -22.06
N THR A 67 16.59 -2.14 -20.87
CA THR A 67 17.95 -2.02 -20.35
C THR A 67 18.95 -2.78 -21.21
N VAL A 68 18.64 -4.02 -21.58
CA VAL A 68 19.50 -4.83 -22.46
C VAL A 68 19.71 -4.13 -23.80
N ASN A 69 18.64 -3.59 -24.40
CA ASN A 69 18.74 -2.87 -25.67
C ASN A 69 19.52 -1.56 -25.53
N ALA A 70 19.24 -0.77 -24.50
CA ALA A 70 19.93 0.49 -24.21
C ALA A 70 21.45 0.29 -24.09
N VAL A 71 21.88 -0.71 -23.32
CA VAL A 71 23.31 -1.02 -23.14
C VAL A 71 23.95 -1.48 -24.46
N LYS A 72 23.29 -2.35 -25.22
CA LYS A 72 23.79 -2.81 -26.52
C LYS A 72 23.94 -1.65 -27.51
N SER A 73 22.91 -0.81 -27.64
CA SER A 73 22.91 0.33 -28.57
C SER A 73 23.86 1.45 -28.12
N TYR A 74 24.02 1.67 -26.82
CA TYR A 74 25.03 2.58 -26.28
C TYR A 74 26.45 2.15 -26.65
N LYS A 75 26.79 0.86 -26.45
CA LYS A 75 28.10 0.31 -26.82
C LYS A 75 28.40 0.43 -28.31
N ARG A 76 27.38 0.27 -29.17
CA ARG A 76 27.54 0.34 -30.64
C ARG A 76 27.66 1.77 -31.17
N SER A 77 26.86 2.69 -30.66
CA SER A 77 26.72 4.05 -31.22
C SER A 77 27.49 5.12 -30.44
N ASN A 78 27.93 4.82 -29.21
CA ASN A 78 28.45 5.76 -28.23
C ASN A 78 27.50 6.94 -27.92
N SER A 79 26.21 6.83 -28.27
CA SER A 79 25.22 7.87 -28.01
C SER A 79 24.59 7.69 -26.64
N LYS A 80 24.79 8.67 -25.75
CA LYS A 80 24.19 8.68 -24.40
C LYS A 80 22.65 8.67 -24.43
N THR A 81 22.02 9.03 -25.55
CA THR A 81 20.55 9.09 -25.65
C THR A 81 19.86 7.73 -25.49
N TYR A 82 20.56 6.61 -25.73
CA TYR A 82 20.00 5.27 -25.49
C TYR A 82 19.84 4.95 -24.00
N ILE A 83 20.51 5.68 -23.10
CA ILE A 83 20.46 5.46 -21.66
C ILE A 83 19.27 6.18 -21.01
N ILE A 84 18.64 7.15 -21.69
CA ILE A 84 17.47 7.90 -21.20
C ILE A 84 16.35 6.98 -20.64
N PRO A 85 15.85 5.97 -21.37
CA PRO A 85 14.82 5.07 -20.84
C PRO A 85 15.25 4.33 -19.56
N VAL A 86 16.53 3.99 -19.44
CA VAL A 86 17.08 3.34 -18.24
C VAL A 86 17.07 4.32 -17.06
N ILE A 87 17.48 5.58 -17.26
CA ILE A 87 17.43 6.62 -16.23
C ILE A 87 16.01 6.81 -15.72
N ILE A 88 15.02 6.86 -16.61
CA ILE A 88 13.60 7.01 -16.25
C ILE A 88 13.14 5.85 -15.35
N LEU A 89 13.45 4.61 -15.75
CA LEU A 89 13.08 3.42 -14.98
C LEU A 89 13.81 3.38 -13.63
N SER A 90 15.12 3.66 -13.61
CA SER A 90 15.90 3.69 -12.37
C SER A 90 15.38 4.76 -11.40
N PHE A 91 15.06 5.95 -11.91
CA PHE A 91 14.48 7.01 -11.09
C PHE A 91 13.13 6.60 -10.51
N ALA A 92 12.26 5.98 -11.32
CA ALA A 92 10.98 5.45 -10.84
C ALA A 92 11.16 4.36 -9.77
N THR A 93 12.12 3.45 -9.94
CA THR A 93 12.45 2.45 -8.92
C THR A 93 12.93 3.09 -7.62
N ILE A 94 13.82 4.08 -7.68
CA ILE A 94 14.31 4.78 -6.49
C ILE A 94 13.17 5.49 -5.76
N LEU A 95 12.30 6.21 -6.50
CA LEU A 95 11.11 6.83 -5.91
C LEU A 95 10.20 5.80 -5.25
N ASN A 96 9.95 4.68 -5.93
CA ASN A 96 9.11 3.62 -5.38
C ASN A 96 9.68 3.03 -4.08
N LEU A 97 10.99 2.75 -4.03
CA LEU A 97 11.66 2.30 -2.81
C LEU A 97 11.56 3.34 -1.69
N GLY A 98 11.66 4.63 -2.02
CA GLY A 98 11.46 5.71 -1.06
C GLY A 98 10.05 5.74 -0.48
N LEU A 99 9.02 5.51 -1.30
CA LEU A 99 7.63 5.44 -0.85
C LEU A 99 7.40 4.25 0.09
N GLN A 100 7.95 3.07 -0.23
CA GLN A 100 7.87 1.90 0.65
C GLN A 100 8.57 2.12 1.98
N PHE A 101 9.70 2.83 1.97
CA PHE A 101 10.43 3.17 3.19
C PHE A 101 9.60 4.07 4.12
N VAL A 102 8.96 5.11 3.58
CA VAL A 102 8.04 5.99 4.34
C VAL A 102 6.89 5.20 4.94
N GLN A 103 6.33 4.23 4.21
CA GLN A 103 5.26 3.38 4.73
C GLN A 103 5.74 2.54 5.93
N SER A 104 6.97 2.01 5.88
CA SER A 104 7.54 1.21 6.97
C SER A 104 7.93 2.02 8.21
N GLU A 105 8.27 3.30 8.07
CA GLU A 105 8.58 4.17 9.23
C GLU A 105 7.33 4.48 10.08
N ASN A 106 6.13 4.35 9.52
CA ASN A 106 4.87 4.54 10.23
C ASN A 106 4.47 3.33 11.11
N ASP A 107 5.24 2.25 11.13
CA ASP A 107 4.97 1.05 11.94
C ASP A 107 5.60 1.15 13.35
N SER A 108 5.14 2.11 14.16
CA SER A 108 5.51 2.18 15.58
C SER A 108 5.14 0.87 16.31
N PRO A 109 5.94 0.38 17.29
CA PRO A 109 5.67 -0.88 17.97
C PRO A 109 4.28 -0.93 18.61
N VAL A 110 3.61 -2.07 18.49
CA VAL A 110 2.31 -2.31 19.11
C VAL A 110 2.48 -2.61 20.60
N ILE A 111 1.76 -1.86 21.45
CA ILE A 111 1.72 -2.05 22.91
C ILE A 111 0.46 -2.78 23.38
N LEU A 112 -0.62 -2.69 22.61
CA LEU A 112 -1.88 -3.37 22.88
C LEU A 112 -2.49 -3.83 21.57
N TRP A 113 -2.85 -5.11 21.51
CA TRP A 113 -3.56 -5.69 20.40
C TRP A 113 -4.81 -6.40 20.93
N ALA A 114 -5.98 -5.98 20.46
CA ALA A 114 -7.26 -6.57 20.80
C ALA A 114 -8.02 -6.97 19.52
N HIS A 115 -8.81 -8.03 19.62
CA HIS A 115 -9.51 -8.59 18.47
C HIS A 115 -10.91 -9.08 18.83
N TYR A 116 -11.90 -8.69 18.04
CA TYR A 116 -13.27 -9.18 18.09
C TYR A 116 -13.52 -10.08 16.87
N ASP A 117 -14.06 -11.26 17.15
CA ASP A 117 -14.39 -12.28 16.16
C ASP A 117 -15.92 -12.34 16.03
N GLY A 118 -16.44 -11.96 14.86
CA GLY A 118 -17.86 -11.93 14.50
C GLY A 118 -18.18 -12.92 13.38
N ASP A 119 -17.57 -14.10 13.44
CA ASP A 119 -17.67 -15.23 12.48
C ASP A 119 -17.06 -14.93 11.10
N THR A 120 -17.72 -14.09 10.30
CA THR A 120 -17.27 -13.72 8.93
C THR A 120 -16.67 -12.33 8.87
N ASN A 121 -16.97 -11.51 9.88
CA ASN A 121 -16.45 -10.17 10.05
C ASN A 121 -15.73 -10.08 11.39
N GLY A 122 -14.86 -9.11 11.55
CA GLY A 122 -14.20 -8.86 12.83
C GLY A 122 -13.66 -7.46 12.94
N LEU A 123 -13.21 -7.14 14.15
CA LEU A 123 -12.54 -5.89 14.45
C LEU A 123 -11.19 -6.16 15.07
N THR A 124 -10.17 -5.43 14.64
CA THR A 124 -8.84 -5.46 15.23
C THR A 124 -8.45 -4.07 15.68
N LEU A 125 -8.16 -3.90 16.96
CA LEU A 125 -7.58 -2.68 17.52
C LEU A 125 -6.11 -2.90 17.84
N LYS A 126 -5.25 -2.03 17.31
CA LYS A 126 -3.83 -1.96 17.64
C LYS A 126 -3.50 -0.57 18.18
N LEU A 127 -2.94 -0.50 19.38
CA LEU A 127 -2.39 0.74 19.95
C LEU A 127 -0.87 0.68 19.85
N ARG A 128 -0.26 1.78 19.39
CA ARG A 128 1.19 1.89 19.18
C ARG A 128 1.87 2.75 20.25
N GLU A 129 3.18 2.60 20.42
CA GLU A 129 3.98 3.33 21.41
C GLU A 129 3.93 4.86 21.20
N ASP A 130 3.87 5.30 19.95
CA ASP A 130 3.82 6.71 19.52
C ASP A 130 2.47 7.41 19.75
N LYS A 131 1.53 6.74 20.43
CA LYS A 131 0.16 7.22 20.70
C LYS A 131 -0.77 7.24 19.50
N THR A 132 -0.42 6.54 18.42
CA THR A 132 -1.35 6.27 17.32
C THR A 132 -2.07 4.93 17.50
N TYR A 133 -3.29 4.82 16.97
CA TYR A 133 -4.00 3.56 16.88
C TYR A 133 -4.28 3.20 15.42
N ARG A 134 -4.50 1.91 15.18
CA ARG A 134 -5.11 1.39 13.96
C ARG A 134 -6.27 0.50 14.35
N LEU A 135 -7.44 0.82 13.83
CA LEU A 135 -8.68 0.09 14.03
C LEU A 135 -9.16 -0.42 12.68
N GLU A 136 -9.20 -1.73 12.55
CA GLU A 136 -9.49 -2.42 11.31
C GLU A 136 -10.81 -3.16 11.45
N ASN A 137 -11.74 -2.85 10.56
CA ASN A 137 -12.99 -3.56 10.40
C ASN A 137 -12.88 -4.38 9.13
N TYR A 138 -12.98 -5.70 9.26
CA TYR A 138 -12.65 -6.58 8.17
C TYR A 138 -13.65 -7.71 8.02
N SER A 139 -13.66 -8.27 6.82
CA SER A 139 -14.34 -9.49 6.43
C SER A 139 -13.32 -10.44 5.79
N ILE A 140 -13.74 -11.66 5.46
CA ILE A 140 -12.89 -12.66 4.79
C ILE A 140 -12.23 -12.13 3.50
N LEU A 141 -12.89 -11.22 2.77
CA LEU A 141 -12.41 -10.76 1.46
C LEU A 141 -11.63 -9.44 1.51
N GLY A 142 -11.71 -8.71 2.61
CA GLY A 142 -11.13 -7.38 2.73
C GLY A 142 -11.72 -6.60 3.89
N GLY A 143 -11.18 -5.42 4.13
CA GLY A 143 -11.59 -4.56 5.23
C GLY A 143 -11.17 -3.12 5.03
N ASP A 144 -11.72 -2.26 5.85
CA ASP A 144 -11.30 -0.89 6.02
C ASP A 144 -10.53 -0.73 7.34
N PHE A 145 -9.62 0.23 7.36
CA PHE A 145 -8.92 0.59 8.58
C PHE A 145 -8.89 2.10 8.76
N ILE A 146 -8.97 2.49 10.01
CA ILE A 146 -8.91 3.87 10.46
C ILE A 146 -7.69 4.00 11.36
N GLU A 147 -6.98 5.11 11.18
CA GLU A 147 -5.87 5.50 12.03
C GLU A 147 -6.14 6.85 12.67
N GLY A 148 -5.59 7.05 13.87
CA GLY A 148 -5.75 8.27 14.64
C GLY A 148 -4.89 8.23 15.89
N ASN A 149 -5.15 9.14 16.82
CA ASN A 149 -4.44 9.23 18.08
C ASN A 149 -5.30 8.71 19.23
N TYR A 150 -4.64 8.12 20.22
CA TYR A 150 -5.31 7.70 21.44
C TYR A 150 -4.58 8.23 22.68
N ARG A 151 -5.30 8.26 23.80
CA ARG A 151 -4.71 8.37 25.14
C ARG A 151 -5.33 7.34 26.06
N ILE A 152 -4.58 6.93 27.08
CA ILE A 152 -5.05 6.01 28.12
C ILE A 152 -5.05 6.77 29.44
N GLU A 153 -6.20 6.79 30.11
CA GLU A 153 -6.34 7.28 31.48
C GLU A 153 -6.90 6.14 32.33
N ASN A 154 -6.12 5.66 33.30
CA ASN A 154 -6.43 4.46 34.08
C ASN A 154 -6.65 3.23 33.18
N ASP A 155 -7.86 2.72 33.14
CA ASP A 155 -8.32 1.58 32.35
C ASP A 155 -9.05 2.01 31.06
N THR A 156 -9.20 3.30 30.80
CA THR A 156 -10.01 3.80 29.68
C THR A 156 -9.11 4.30 28.54
N ILE A 157 -9.35 3.78 27.34
CA ILE A 157 -8.79 4.26 26.07
C ILE A 157 -9.73 5.32 25.51
N TYR A 158 -9.19 6.48 25.18
CA TYR A 158 -9.87 7.55 24.49
C TYR A 158 -9.26 7.70 23.10
N MET A 159 -10.07 7.54 22.07
CA MET A 159 -9.70 7.78 20.67
C MET A 159 -10.09 9.21 20.29
N ASP A 160 -9.33 9.83 19.39
CA ASP A 160 -9.59 11.19 18.89
C ASP A 160 -10.79 11.29 17.93
N ARG A 161 -11.31 10.16 17.47
CA ARG A 161 -12.45 10.08 16.56
C ARG A 161 -13.77 10.20 17.31
N LYS A 162 -14.67 11.06 16.81
CA LYS A 162 -16.01 11.27 17.38
C LYS A 162 -17.12 10.48 16.70
N GLU A 163 -16.87 10.00 15.49
CA GLU A 163 -17.85 9.20 14.75
C GLU A 163 -17.71 7.72 15.14
N PRO A 164 -18.82 7.08 15.52
CA PRO A 164 -18.79 5.67 15.87
C PRO A 164 -18.57 4.81 14.64
N ILE A 165 -17.91 3.67 14.84
CA ILE A 165 -17.66 2.69 13.80
C ILE A 165 -18.85 1.73 13.76
N GLY A 166 -19.34 1.42 12.56
CA GLY A 166 -20.41 0.43 12.34
C GLY A 166 -21.81 0.87 12.79
N ASN A 167 -22.26 2.10 12.48
CA ASN A 167 -23.58 2.63 12.89
C ASN A 167 -23.81 2.55 14.42
N ASP A 168 -22.99 3.26 15.20
CA ASP A 168 -23.03 3.28 16.68
C ASP A 168 -22.50 2.01 17.38
N PHE A 169 -21.92 1.07 16.63
CA PHE A 169 -21.42 -0.20 17.18
C PHE A 169 -20.18 -0.04 18.08
N MET A 170 -19.34 0.98 17.85
CA MET A 170 -18.16 1.22 18.68
C MET A 170 -17.98 2.71 18.96
N ASN A 171 -17.81 3.04 20.24
CA ASN A 171 -17.64 4.42 20.71
C ASN A 171 -16.17 4.87 20.71
N ASP A 172 -15.95 6.17 20.96
CA ASP A 172 -14.62 6.79 21.11
C ASP A 172 -13.91 6.42 22.43
N LYS A 173 -14.66 5.83 23.36
CA LYS A 173 -14.19 5.38 24.68
C LYS A 173 -14.31 3.87 24.80
N LEU A 174 -13.20 3.25 25.18
CA LEU A 174 -13.09 1.81 25.35
C LEU A 174 -12.52 1.50 26.74
N VAL A 175 -12.95 0.42 27.37
CA VAL A 175 -12.47 0.03 28.70
C VAL A 175 -11.63 -1.23 28.63
N ILE A 176 -10.40 -1.14 29.12
CA ILE A 176 -9.46 -2.24 29.26
C ILE A 176 -9.80 -2.98 30.56
N THR A 177 -10.08 -4.27 30.42
CA THR A 177 -10.22 -5.20 31.55
C THR A 177 -9.01 -6.13 31.61
N LYS A 178 -9.08 -7.19 32.42
CA LYS A 178 -7.97 -8.13 32.60
C LYS A 178 -7.57 -8.82 31.29
N ASP A 179 -8.55 -9.21 30.47
CA ASP A 179 -8.37 -10.04 29.28
C ASP A 179 -9.12 -9.51 28.04
N LYS A 180 -9.84 -8.39 28.17
CA LYS A 180 -10.68 -7.83 27.10
C LYS A 180 -10.59 -6.32 27.00
N VAL A 181 -10.96 -5.80 25.84
CA VAL A 181 -11.34 -4.40 25.63
C VAL A 181 -12.85 -4.35 25.35
N LEU A 182 -13.58 -3.63 26.18
CA LEU A 182 -15.01 -3.38 26.03
C LEU A 182 -15.18 -2.13 25.15
N PHE A 183 -16.02 -2.23 24.13
CA PHE A 183 -16.11 -1.20 23.09
C PHE A 183 -17.54 -0.79 22.72
N HIS A 184 -18.55 -1.51 23.22
CA HIS A 184 -19.96 -1.30 22.95
C HIS A 184 -20.72 -0.99 24.25
N LEU A 185 -21.61 0.00 24.19
CA LEU A 185 -22.51 0.37 25.29
C LEU A 185 -23.91 -0.17 24.99
N ASP A 186 -24.57 -0.71 26.00
CA ASP A 186 -25.98 -1.11 25.91
C ASP A 186 -26.91 0.13 25.91
N ASN A 187 -28.22 -0.12 25.81
CA ASN A 187 -29.23 0.95 25.83
C ASN A 187 -29.27 1.76 27.15
N ASN A 188 -28.63 1.26 28.22
CA ASN A 188 -28.53 1.92 29.51
C ASN A 188 -27.23 2.73 29.66
N GLY A 189 -26.32 2.65 28.67
CA GLY A 189 -25.01 3.29 28.71
C GLY A 189 -23.96 2.49 29.49
N GLU A 190 -24.20 1.20 29.75
CA GLU A 190 -23.25 0.30 30.39
C GLU A 190 -22.49 -0.53 29.36
N TYR A 191 -21.22 -0.86 29.63
CA TYR A 191 -20.44 -1.66 28.69
C TYR A 191 -20.93 -3.11 28.63
N GLU A 192 -21.14 -3.60 27.41
CA GLU A 192 -21.46 -5.00 27.20
C GLU A 192 -20.23 -5.88 27.43
N THR A 193 -20.36 -6.88 28.31
CA THR A 193 -19.24 -7.79 28.68
C THR A 193 -19.27 -9.13 27.94
N GLY A 194 -20.39 -9.40 27.25
CA GLY A 194 -20.65 -10.62 26.50
C GLY A 194 -20.09 -10.58 25.09
N PHE A 195 -21.00 -10.57 24.11
CA PHE A 195 -20.67 -10.71 22.69
C PHE A 195 -19.81 -9.56 22.16
N PHE A 196 -20.04 -8.31 22.59
CA PHE A 196 -19.31 -7.16 22.06
C PHE A 196 -18.09 -6.79 22.90
N SER A 197 -17.13 -7.71 22.95
CA SER A 197 -15.82 -7.50 23.59
C SER A 197 -14.68 -8.00 22.71
N MET A 198 -13.60 -7.23 22.63
CA MET A 198 -12.38 -7.65 21.95
C MET A 198 -11.52 -8.43 22.93
N ARG A 199 -11.06 -9.62 22.56
CA ARG A 199 -10.06 -10.37 23.32
C ARG A 199 -8.70 -9.70 23.19
N LEU A 200 -8.00 -9.49 24.30
CA LEU A 200 -6.59 -9.06 24.28
C LEU A 200 -5.71 -10.20 23.74
N ILE A 201 -4.98 -9.91 22.68
CA ILE A 201 -3.98 -10.81 22.07
C ILE A 201 -2.60 -10.55 22.66
N GLU A 202 -2.21 -9.28 22.79
CA GLU A 202 -0.93 -8.87 23.35
C GLU A 202 -1.09 -7.58 24.15
N LYS A 203 -0.37 -7.50 25.28
CA LYS A 203 -0.24 -6.30 26.11
C LYS A 203 1.17 -6.27 26.69
N LYS A 204 1.95 -5.24 26.35
CA LYS A 204 3.30 -5.02 26.90
C LYS A 204 3.26 -4.15 28.15
#